data_AF-A0A536EDT0-F1
#
_entry.id   AF-A0A536EDT0-F1
#
_cell.length_a   1.000
_cell.length_b   1.000
_cell.length_c   1.000
_cell.angle_alpha   90.00
_cell.angle_beta   90.00
_cell.angle_gamma   90.00
#
_symmetry.space_group_name_H-M   'P 1'
#
loop_
_entity.id
_entity.type
_entity.pdbx_description
1 polymer ?
#
loop_
_entity_poly.entity_id
_entity_poly.type
_entity_poly.pdbx_seq_one_letter_code
_entity_poly.pdbx_strand_id
1 'polypeptide(L)' 'MVSAETVQDFQLRPGDLVRLRLQNASDNQYHVVEFHYLGIAREFPTAPSDSFLVANADYIAQQTAAGSVETVLVRTVSS' A
#
# COMPACT_ATOMS: atom_id res chain seq x y z
N MET A 1 -4.71 3.97 0.69
CA MET A 1 -5.60 3.62 1.83
C MET A 1 -4.80 2.77 2.80
N VAL A 2 -5.04 2.89 4.10
CA VAL A 2 -4.35 2.09 5.15
C VAL A 2 -5.38 1.43 6.07
N SER A 3 -4.98 0.44 6.87
CA SER A 3 -5.88 -0.22 7.84
C SER A 3 -6.39 0.77 8.92
N ALA A 4 -7.50 0.41 9.56
CA ALA A 4 -8.12 1.26 10.59
C ALA A 4 -7.18 1.51 11.78
N GLU A 5 -6.38 0.50 12.14
CA GLU A 5 -5.37 0.59 13.20
C GLU A 5 -4.29 1.62 12.87
N THR A 6 -3.74 1.61 11.64
CA THR A 6 -2.76 2.60 11.20
C THR A 6 -3.31 4.03 11.24
N VAL A 7 -4.60 4.22 10.93
CA VAL A 7 -5.21 5.56 11.04
C VAL A 7 -5.29 6.03 12.48
N GLN A 8 -5.58 5.12 13.41
CA GLN A 8 -5.70 5.44 14.82
C GLN A 8 -4.33 5.73 15.45
N ASP A 9 -3.32 4.93 15.12
CA ASP A 9 -1.95 5.07 15.63
C ASP A 9 -1.26 6.34 15.12
N PHE A 10 -1.40 6.64 13.83
CA PHE A 10 -0.78 7.81 13.18
C PHE A 10 -1.70 9.03 13.06
N GLN A 11 -2.93 8.96 13.59
CA GLN A 11 -3.95 10.03 13.54
C GLN A 11 -4.17 10.62 12.13
N LEU A 12 -4.14 9.76 11.10
CA LEU A 12 -4.17 10.18 9.69
C LEU A 12 -5.51 10.80 9.31
N ARG A 13 -5.44 11.84 8.47
CA ARG A 13 -6.61 12.51 7.90
C ARG A 13 -6.56 12.45 6.38
N PRO A 14 -7.69 12.26 5.67
CA PRO A 14 -7.70 12.28 4.21
C PRO A 14 -7.00 13.52 3.65
N GLY A 15 -6.05 13.33 2.75
CA GLY A 15 -5.17 14.36 2.20
C GLY A 15 -3.78 14.45 2.84
N ASP A 16 -3.55 13.77 3.96
CA ASP A 16 -2.23 13.72 4.60
C ASP A 16 -1.19 12.99 3.74
N LEU A 17 0.08 13.36 3.88
CA LEU A 17 1.19 12.76 3.13
C LEU A 17 1.82 11.63 3.94
N VAL A 18 1.66 10.41 3.45
CA VAL A 18 2.32 9.23 3.97
C VAL A 18 3.60 9.00 3.17
N ARG A 19 4.73 8.95 3.88
CA ARG A 19 6.06 8.70 3.29
C ARG A 19 6.43 7.23 3.49
N LEU A 20 6.41 6.46 2.42
CA LEU A 20 6.78 5.05 2.45
C LEU A 20 8.19 4.87 1.89
N ARG A 21 9.00 4.04 2.55
CA ARG A 21 10.29 3.63 2.01
C ARG A 21 10.09 2.38 1.16
N LEU A 22 10.26 2.52 -0.15
CA LEU A 22 10.14 1.42 -1.10
C LEU A 22 11.50 1.10 -1.68
N GLN A 23 11.83 -0.19 -1.79
CA GLN A 23 13.05 -0.62 -2.44
C GLN A 23 12.91 -0.39 -3.96
N ASN A 24 13.92 0.25 -4.55
CA ASN A 24 13.98 0.46 -5.99
C ASN A 24 14.79 -0.67 -6.64
N ALA A 25 14.23 -1.31 -7.68
CA ALA A 25 14.86 -2.45 -8.34
C ALA A 25 16.08 -2.06 -9.20
N SER A 26 16.20 -0.80 -9.64
CA SER A 26 17.34 -0.33 -10.43
C SER A 26 18.63 -0.22 -9.61
N ASP A 27 18.50 0.08 -8.31
CA ASP A 27 19.66 0.40 -7.45
C ASP A 27 19.67 -0.39 -6.13
N ASN A 28 18.64 -1.21 -5.89
CA ASN A 28 18.41 -1.99 -4.67
C ASN A 28 18.36 -1.16 -3.37
N GLN A 29 18.33 0.18 -3.46
CA GLN A 29 18.21 1.08 -2.32
C GLN A 29 16.76 1.47 -2.02
N TYR A 30 16.51 1.77 -0.75
CA TYR A 30 15.21 2.26 -0.27
C TYR A 30 15.06 3.75 -0.57
N HIS A 31 14.06 4.07 -1.38
CA HIS A 31 13.69 5.44 -1.73
C HIS A 31 12.40 5.83 -0.99
N VAL A 32 12.35 7.08 -0.53
CA VAL A 32 11.14 7.63 0.09
C VAL A 32 10.17 8.04 -1.02
N VAL A 33 8.99 7.43 -1.03
CA VAL A 33 7.90 7.70 -1.97
C VAL A 33 6.72 8.27 -1.20
N GLU A 34 6.20 9.38 -1.71
CA GLU A 34 5.10 10.10 -1.08
C GLU A 34 3.74 9.61 -1.63
N PHE A 35 2.80 9.39 -0.72
CA PHE A 35 1.43 8.96 -1.01
C PHE A 35 0.44 9.86 -0.30
N HIS A 36 -0.64 10.22 -0.98
CA HIS A 36 -1.78 10.85 -0.31
C HIS A 36 -2.63 9.79 0.37
N TYR A 37 -2.88 9.97 1.66
CA TYR A 37 -3.82 9.13 2.38
C TYR A 37 -5.25 9.48 1.96
N LEU A 38 -5.97 8.50 1.41
CA LEU A 38 -7.33 8.68 0.89
C LEU A 38 -8.42 8.13 1.81
N GLY A 39 -8.08 7.30 2.81
CA GLY A 39 -9.07 6.67 3.69
C GLY A 39 -8.69 5.28 4.19
N ILE A 40 -9.59 4.71 5.00
CA ILE A 40 -9.44 3.39 5.63
C ILE A 40 -9.75 2.29 4.59
N ALA A 41 -8.83 1.35 4.43
CA ALA A 41 -9.09 0.12 3.70
C ALA A 41 -9.88 -0.84 4.60
N ARG A 42 -11.00 -1.38 4.10
CA ARG A 42 -11.77 -2.39 4.82
C ARG A 42 -10.97 -3.70 4.86
N GLU A 43 -10.93 -4.33 6.02
CA GLU A 43 -10.37 -5.67 6.17
C GLU A 43 -11.09 -6.65 5.23
N PHE A 44 -10.31 -7.54 4.66
CA PHE A 44 -10.77 -8.63 3.80
C PHE A 44 -10.23 -9.95 4.39
N PRO A 45 -10.84 -11.11 4.10
CA PRO A 45 -10.53 -12.36 4.81
C PRO A 45 -9.08 -12.87 4.68
N THR A 46 -8.29 -12.28 3.78
CA THR A 46 -6.84 -12.55 3.61
C THR A 46 -5.96 -11.36 4.03
N ALA A 47 -6.54 -10.30 4.59
CA ALA A 47 -5.78 -9.19 5.12
C ALA A 47 -5.04 -9.69 6.37
N PRO A 48 -3.74 -9.37 6.53
CA PRO A 48 -3.04 -9.66 7.78
C PRO A 48 -3.75 -8.92 8.92
N SER A 49 -3.84 -9.55 10.10
CA SER A 49 -4.49 -8.99 11.30
C SER A 49 -3.77 -7.80 11.92
N ASP A 50 -2.85 -7.17 11.20
CA ASP A 50 -1.96 -6.12 11.72
C ASP A 50 -2.05 -4.90 10.79
N SER A 51 -0.96 -4.50 10.15
CA SER A 51 -0.95 -3.34 9.27
C SER A 51 -0.91 -3.73 7.79
N PHE A 52 -1.85 -3.23 7.00
CA PHE A 52 -1.79 -3.32 5.54
C PHE A 52 -2.15 -2.00 4.86
N LEU A 53 -1.66 -1.84 3.65
CA LEU A 53 -1.86 -0.66 2.81
C LEU A 53 -2.29 -1.07 1.42
N VAL A 54 -3.20 -0.28 0.85
CA VAL A 54 -3.67 -0.41 -0.52
C VAL A 54 -3.29 0.86 -1.26
N ALA A 55 -2.46 0.71 -2.28
CA ALA A 55 -1.95 1.79 -3.10
C ALA A 55 -2.07 1.43 -4.58
N ASN A 56 -1.96 2.45 -5.44
CA ASN A 56 -2.02 2.26 -6.88
C ASN A 56 -0.78 1.50 -7.37
N ALA A 57 -0.99 0.34 -8.01
CA ALA A 57 0.10 -0.53 -8.46
C ALA A 57 0.97 0.09 -9.56
N ASP A 58 0.35 0.82 -10.50
CA ASP A 58 1.06 1.50 -11.59
C ASP A 58 1.98 2.60 -11.03
N TYR A 59 1.48 3.39 -10.08
CA TYR A 59 2.28 4.39 -9.38
C TYR A 59 3.46 3.76 -8.63
N ILE A 60 3.26 2.64 -7.94
CA ILE A 60 4.36 1.92 -7.27
C ILE A 60 5.40 1.46 -8.30
N ALA A 61 4.98 0.83 -9.39
CA ALA A 61 5.88 0.33 -10.44
C ALA A 61 6.72 1.45 -11.08
N GLN A 62 6.13 2.62 -11.30
CA GLN A 62 6.85 3.81 -11.78
C GLN A 62 7.91 4.30 -10.80
N GLN A 63 7.63 4.25 -9.49
CA GLN A 63 8.54 4.77 -8.44
C GLN A 63 9.66 3.79 -8.08
N THR A 64 9.41 2.49 -8.19
CA THR A 64 10.38 1.45 -7.81
C THR A 64 11.15 0.88 -9.00
N ALA A 65 10.77 1.22 -10.24
CA ALA A 65 11.23 0.55 -11.46
C ALA A 65 11.05 -0.98 -11.42
N ALA A 66 10.22 -1.47 -10.50
CA ALA A 66 9.90 -2.88 -10.34
C ALA A 66 8.53 -3.13 -10.98
N GLY A 67 8.52 -3.70 -12.18
CA GLY A 67 7.30 -4.07 -12.90
C GLY A 67 6.63 -5.35 -12.37
N SER A 68 7.13 -5.91 -11.27
CA SER A 68 6.70 -7.22 -10.78
C SER A 68 5.65 -7.08 -9.68
N VAL A 69 4.45 -7.59 -9.93
CA VAL A 69 3.42 -7.78 -8.90
C VAL A 69 3.82 -8.98 -8.05
N GLU A 70 4.17 -8.75 -6.79
CA GLU A 70 4.67 -9.82 -5.91
C GLU A 70 3.54 -10.77 -5.45
N THR A 71 2.29 -10.31 -5.39
CA THR A 71 1.13 -11.13 -5.02
C THR A 71 -0.16 -10.57 -5.63
N VAL A 72 -0.94 -11.44 -6.30
CA VAL A 72 -2.26 -11.10 -6.85
C VAL A 72 -3.34 -11.68 -5.96
N LEU A 73 -4.21 -10.84 -5.41
CA LEU A 73 -5.40 -11.29 -4.70
C LEU A 73 -6.56 -11.46 -5.69
N VAL A 74 -6.81 -12.70 -6.12
CA VAL A 74 -7.92 -13.04 -7.02
C VAL A 74 -9.14 -13.46 -6.18
N ARG A 75 -10.27 -12.75 -6.33
CA ARG A 75 -11.57 -13.20 -5.82
C ARG A 75 -12.21 -14.10 -6.88
N THR A 76 -12.24 -15.40 -6.64
CA THR A 76 -13.05 -16.33 -7.45
C THR A 76 -14.47 -16.37 -6.90
N VAL A 77 -15.46 -16.03 -7.71
CA VAL A 77 -16.86 -16.29 -7.39
C VAL A 77 -17.17 -17.75 -7.73
N SER A 78 -17.41 -18.58 -6.73
CA SER A 78 -18.01 -19.91 -6.94
C SER A 78 -19.52 -19.72 -7.02
N SER A 79 -20.11 -20.04 -8.16
CA SER A 79 -21.57 -20.04 -8.38
C SER A 79 -22.24 -21.21 -7.69
#